data_AF-A0A916VZN8-F1
#
_entry.id   AF-A0A916VZN8-F1
#
_cell.length_a   1.000
_cell.length_b   1.000
_cell.length_c   1.000
_cell.angle_alpha   90.00
_cell.angle_beta   90.00
_cell.angle_gamma   90.00
#
_symmetry.space_group_name_H-M   'P 1'
#
loop_
_entity.id
_entity.type
_entity.pdbx_description
1 polymer ?
#
loop_
_entity_poly.entity_id
_entity_poly.type
_entity_poly.pdbx_seq_one_letter_code
_entity_poly.pdbx_strand_id
1 'polypeptide(L)'
;MSFIPEYSHVRFPSVPEEFAEAAREVRENFSMLRAYEKHFQHDVELFDHVEAQQASIVVPEGDFSTNPEYWLQKKAQDEARLRLMTWTLAAARDGVLNIFHFGKTVSAINAGMKCVPGYWSDDIQKRFKTINQKMTEHFPRFEGTRHAATHLAEFFQIEQTRKHAVAGPYRGNDFKIGNESSLMLQDVLMGRAYTTTFGGKVLSCEISEKSLAQLQEIRGLVYTAFEPS
;
A
#
# COMPACT_ATOMS: atom_id res chain seq x y z
N MET A 1 15.36 11.03 -14.71
CA MET A 1 13.90 10.86 -14.88
C MET A 1 13.60 10.77 -16.36
N SER A 2 13.39 9.55 -16.87
CA SER A 2 12.91 9.30 -18.23
C SER A 2 11.47 9.77 -18.35
N PHE A 3 11.18 10.55 -19.38
CA PHE A 3 9.85 11.03 -19.72
C PHE A 3 8.97 9.81 -20.00
N ILE A 4 8.11 9.42 -19.05
CA ILE A 4 7.10 8.40 -19.31
C ILE A 4 6.10 9.06 -20.26
N PRO A 5 5.94 8.58 -21.51
CA PRO A 5 4.96 9.14 -22.43
C PRO A 5 3.61 9.22 -21.72
N GLU A 6 2.85 10.31 -21.91
CA GLU A 6 1.46 10.29 -21.47
C GLU A 6 0.75 9.16 -22.23
N TYR A 7 0.53 8.03 -21.55
CA TYR A 7 -0.23 6.88 -22.05
C TYR A 7 -1.74 7.20 -22.16
N SER A 8 -2.09 8.45 -22.52
CA SER A 8 -3.43 8.87 -22.96
C SER A 8 -3.82 8.24 -24.30
N HIS A 9 -3.01 7.32 -24.82
CA HIS A 9 -3.13 6.77 -26.17
C HIS A 9 -3.23 5.25 -26.21
N VAL A 10 -3.71 4.57 -25.14
CA VAL A 10 -4.25 3.20 -25.34
C VAL A 10 -5.46 3.34 -26.26
N ARG A 11 -5.19 3.30 -27.56
CA ARG A 11 -6.18 3.40 -28.61
C ARG A 11 -6.79 2.03 -28.74
N PHE A 12 -8.00 1.89 -28.24
CA PHE A 12 -8.88 0.87 -28.75
C PHE A 12 -9.22 1.29 -30.20
N PRO A 13 -8.91 0.47 -31.22
CA PRO A 13 -9.57 0.55 -32.52
C PRO A 13 -11.09 0.60 -32.34
N SER A 14 -11.83 0.91 -33.40
CA SER A 14 -13.29 0.95 -33.35
C SER A 14 -13.85 -0.33 -32.72
N VAL A 15 -14.35 -0.20 -31.48
CA VAL A 15 -14.99 -1.28 -30.74
C VAL A 15 -16.45 -1.31 -31.19
N PRO A 16 -17.03 -2.48 -31.51
CA PRO A 16 -18.46 -2.60 -31.76
C PRO A 16 -19.28 -1.98 -30.63
N GLU A 17 -20.41 -1.37 -30.96
CA GLU A 17 -21.20 -0.57 -30.01
C GLU A 17 -21.64 -1.39 -28.79
N GLU A 18 -21.91 -2.68 -28.97
CA GLU A 18 -22.27 -3.62 -27.91
C GLU A 18 -21.16 -3.85 -26.86
N PHE A 19 -19.90 -3.46 -27.14
CA PHE A 19 -18.77 -3.54 -26.20
C PHE A 19 -18.23 -2.16 -25.78
N ALA A 20 -18.90 -1.07 -26.17
CA ALA A 20 -18.44 0.28 -25.89
C ALA A 20 -18.31 0.58 -24.38
N GLU A 21 -19.20 0.03 -23.56
CA GLU A 21 -19.18 0.19 -22.11
C GLU A 21 -17.95 -0.49 -21.47
N ALA A 22 -17.69 -1.77 -21.78
CA ALA A 22 -16.52 -2.48 -21.29
C ALA A 22 -15.21 -1.76 -21.70
N ALA A 23 -15.13 -1.29 -22.95
CA ALA A 23 -13.98 -0.52 -23.42
C ALA A 23 -13.84 0.85 -22.73
N ARG A 24 -14.95 1.48 -22.34
CA ARG A 24 -14.94 2.71 -21.53
C ARG A 24 -14.43 2.42 -20.12
N GLU A 25 -14.94 1.39 -19.45
CA GLU A 25 -14.49 0.99 -18.11
C GLU A 25 -13.01 0.64 -18.07
N VAL A 26 -12.49 -0.08 -19.07
CA VAL A 26 -11.05 -0.38 -19.16
C VAL A 26 -10.23 0.91 -19.26
N ARG A 27 -10.66 1.89 -20.07
CA ARG A 27 -10.00 3.20 -20.20
C ARG A 27 -10.00 3.99 -18.89
N GLU A 28 -11.14 4.03 -18.21
CA GLU A 28 -11.26 4.67 -16.89
C GLU A 28 -10.31 4.00 -15.89
N ASN A 29 -10.24 2.66 -15.87
CA ASN A 29 -9.34 1.93 -14.99
C ASN A 29 -7.85 2.19 -15.26
N PHE A 30 -7.42 2.38 -16.51
CA PHE A 30 -6.03 2.80 -16.78
C PHE A 30 -5.68 4.15 -16.16
N SER A 31 -6.64 5.07 -16.13
CA SER A 31 -6.49 6.38 -15.48
C SER A 31 -6.40 6.21 -13.96
N MET A 32 -7.23 5.31 -13.40
CA MET A 32 -7.21 4.98 -11.97
C MET A 32 -5.88 4.35 -11.53
N LEU A 33 -5.24 3.50 -12.34
CA LEU A 33 -3.90 2.97 -12.01
C LEU A 33 -2.88 4.07 -11.77
N ARG A 34 -2.84 5.07 -12.67
CA ARG A 34 -1.95 6.22 -12.54
C ARG A 34 -2.29 7.06 -11.30
N ALA A 35 -3.58 7.23 -11.00
CA ALA A 35 -4.02 7.96 -9.82
C ALA A 35 -3.55 7.27 -8.53
N TYR A 36 -3.77 5.95 -8.39
CA TYR A 36 -3.35 5.21 -7.20
C TYR A 36 -1.82 5.15 -7.03
N GLU A 37 -1.06 5.02 -8.13
CA GLU A 37 0.40 5.14 -8.08
C GLU A 37 0.83 6.52 -7.56
N LYS A 38 0.21 7.60 -8.08
CA LYS A 38 0.54 8.97 -7.65
C LYS A 38 0.16 9.22 -6.20
N HIS A 39 -0.99 8.71 -5.75
CA HIS A 39 -1.36 8.80 -4.34
C HIS A 39 -0.35 8.07 -3.45
N PHE A 40 0.06 6.85 -3.86
CA PHE A 40 1.12 6.12 -3.15
C PHE A 40 2.45 6.89 -3.11
N GLN A 41 2.81 7.57 -4.20
CA GLN A 41 3.98 8.45 -4.20
C GLN A 41 3.85 9.56 -3.15
N HIS A 42 2.70 10.22 -3.04
CA HIS A 42 2.49 11.23 -2.00
C HIS A 42 2.59 10.64 -0.59
N ASP A 43 2.16 9.39 -0.38
CA ASP A 43 2.33 8.71 0.90
C ASP A 43 3.83 8.52 1.23
N VAL A 44 4.63 8.10 0.24
CA VAL A 44 6.10 7.98 0.37
C VAL A 44 6.76 9.33 0.68
N GLU A 45 6.36 10.39 -0.04
CA GLU A 45 6.87 11.75 0.20
C GLU A 45 6.49 12.28 1.59
N LEU A 46 5.29 11.94 2.09
CA LEU A 46 4.87 12.29 3.44
C LEU A 46 5.71 11.58 4.51
N PHE A 47 6.07 10.30 4.30
CA PHE A 47 7.03 9.60 5.16
C PHE A 47 8.37 10.33 5.22
N ASP A 48 8.94 10.67 4.05
CA ASP A 48 10.24 11.34 3.98
C ASP A 48 10.19 12.71 4.68
N HIS A 49 9.10 13.44 4.48
CA HIS A 49 8.86 14.72 5.13
C HIS A 49 8.80 14.57 6.66
N VAL A 50 8.06 13.58 7.15
CA VAL A 50 7.93 13.35 8.60
C VAL A 50 9.26 12.89 9.21
N GLU A 51 10.00 11.98 8.56
CA GLU A 51 11.32 11.55 9.01
C GLU A 51 12.29 12.74 9.11
N ALA A 52 12.31 13.62 8.11
CA ALA A 52 13.11 14.83 8.13
C ALA A 52 12.70 15.78 9.28
N GLN A 53 11.40 15.95 9.54
CA GLN A 53 10.93 16.75 10.67
C GLN A 53 11.31 16.12 12.01
N GLN A 54 11.17 14.80 12.18
CA GLN A 54 11.54 14.11 13.41
C GLN A 54 13.03 14.27 13.72
N ALA A 55 13.90 14.19 12.70
CA ALA A 55 15.34 14.40 12.84
C ALA A 55 15.69 15.82 13.32
N SER A 56 14.81 16.80 13.09
CA SER A 56 15.00 18.18 13.57
C SER A 56 14.57 18.43 15.02
N ILE A 57 13.87 17.47 15.66
CA ILE A 57 13.43 17.60 17.06
C ILE A 57 14.60 17.32 18.00
N VAL A 58 15.25 18.37 18.46
CA VAL A 58 16.31 18.33 19.47
C VAL A 58 15.74 17.89 20.82
N VAL A 59 16.22 16.80 21.42
CA VAL A 59 15.91 16.47 22.81
C VAL A 59 16.74 17.41 23.70
N PRO A 60 16.13 18.28 24.51
CA PRO A 60 16.88 19.10 25.44
C PRO A 60 17.50 18.18 26.48
N GLU A 61 18.78 18.39 26.77
CA GLU A 61 19.47 17.73 27.87
C GLU A 61 19.28 18.56 29.13
N GLY A 62 18.73 17.97 30.20
CA GLY A 62 18.49 18.71 31.44
C GLY A 62 17.87 17.86 32.55
N ASP A 63 18.08 18.30 33.79
CA ASP A 63 17.48 17.70 34.98
C ASP A 63 16.10 18.31 35.26
N PHE A 64 15.07 17.46 35.24
CA PHE A 64 13.69 17.79 35.57
C PHE A 64 13.51 18.40 36.95
N SER A 65 14.43 18.14 37.89
CA SER A 65 14.30 18.62 39.27
C SER A 65 14.55 20.12 39.43
N THR A 66 15.21 20.77 38.47
CA THR A 66 15.75 22.13 38.64
C THR A 66 15.13 23.21 37.77
N ASN A 67 14.45 22.87 36.67
CA ASN A 67 13.91 23.86 35.74
C ASN A 67 12.49 23.49 35.24
N PRO A 68 11.42 24.17 35.72
CA PRO A 68 10.06 23.96 35.23
C PRO A 68 9.87 24.25 33.73
N GLU A 69 10.65 25.17 33.14
CA GLU A 69 10.58 25.48 31.71
C GLU A 69 11.01 24.28 30.84
N TYR A 70 11.95 23.48 31.34
CA TYR A 70 12.37 22.25 30.67
C TYR A 70 11.22 21.25 30.53
N TRP A 71 10.35 21.16 31.54
CA TRP A 71 9.17 20.29 31.49
C TRP A 71 8.19 20.72 30.38
N LEU A 72 7.97 22.03 30.23
CA LEU A 72 7.12 22.57 29.17
C LEU A 72 7.72 22.32 27.77
N GLN A 73 9.04 22.51 27.61
CA GLN A 73 9.73 22.24 26.34
C GLN A 73 9.65 20.77 25.96
N LYS A 74 9.97 19.86 26.88
CA LYS A 74 9.86 18.42 26.63
C LYS A 74 8.43 18.02 26.27
N LYS A 75 7.43 18.50 27.01
CA LYS A 75 6.02 18.21 26.72
C LYS A 75 5.65 18.64 25.29
N ALA A 76 6.04 19.84 24.87
CA ALA A 76 5.77 20.34 23.52
C ALA A 76 6.43 19.47 22.44
N GLN A 77 7.63 18.95 22.70
CA GLN A 77 8.33 18.05 21.78
C GLN A 77 7.71 16.66 21.72
N ASP A 78 7.31 16.11 22.86
CA ASP A 78 6.61 14.82 22.91
C ASP A 78 5.27 14.91 22.17
N GLU A 79 4.54 16.02 22.33
CA GLU A 79 3.33 16.31 21.54
C GLU A 79 3.63 16.45 20.04
N ALA A 80 4.73 17.11 19.66
CA ALA A 80 5.15 17.20 18.27
C ALA A 80 5.50 15.81 17.68
N ARG A 81 6.25 14.99 18.42
CA ARG A 81 6.57 13.61 18.03
C ARG A 81 5.31 12.77 17.84
N LEU A 82 4.36 12.84 18.77
CA LEU A 82 3.11 12.11 18.68
C LEU A 82 2.29 12.49 17.44
N ARG A 83 2.24 13.79 17.10
CA ARG A 83 1.59 14.25 15.86
C ARG A 83 2.26 13.69 14.62
N LEU A 84 3.59 13.73 14.56
CA LEU A 84 4.36 13.19 13.45
C LEU A 84 4.18 11.68 13.30
N MET A 85 4.22 10.93 14.40
CA MET A 85 3.91 9.50 14.39
C MET A 85 2.49 9.22 13.86
N THR A 86 1.52 10.05 14.23
CA THR A 86 0.13 9.93 13.75
C THR A 86 0.04 10.15 12.24
N TRP A 87 0.73 11.15 11.69
CA TRP A 87 0.79 11.40 10.24
C TRP A 87 1.49 10.27 9.49
N THR A 88 2.56 9.73 10.07
CA THR A 88 3.27 8.58 9.49
C THR A 88 2.37 7.36 9.41
N LEU A 89 1.60 7.08 10.48
CA LEU A 89 0.65 5.98 10.48
C LEU A 89 -0.50 6.19 9.48
N ALA A 90 -0.98 7.43 9.34
CA ALA A 90 -2.00 7.76 8.34
C ALA A 90 -1.48 7.49 6.91
N ALA A 91 -0.28 7.99 6.58
CA ALA A 91 0.39 7.70 5.31
C ALA A 91 0.57 6.20 5.08
N ALA A 92 0.91 5.45 6.14
CA ALA A 92 1.09 4.01 6.04
C ALA A 92 -0.21 3.27 5.66
N ARG A 93 -1.32 3.67 6.28
CA ARG A 93 -2.64 3.09 6.01
C ARG A 93 -3.11 3.45 4.60
N ASP A 94 -2.99 4.71 4.22
CA ASP A 94 -3.36 5.18 2.88
C ASP A 94 -2.50 4.49 1.80
N GLY A 95 -1.20 4.33 2.03
CA GLY A 95 -0.32 3.60 1.13
C GLY A 95 -0.73 2.13 0.93
N VAL A 96 -1.12 1.44 1.99
CA VAL A 96 -1.67 0.07 1.89
C VAL A 96 -2.98 0.05 1.08
N LEU A 97 -3.86 1.02 1.29
CA LEU A 97 -5.11 1.12 0.53
C LEU A 97 -4.84 1.40 -0.94
N ASN A 98 -3.89 2.27 -1.25
CA ASN A 98 -3.48 2.58 -2.61
C ASN A 98 -2.92 1.35 -3.33
N ILE A 99 -2.08 0.53 -2.68
CA ILE A 99 -1.63 -0.76 -3.23
C ILE A 99 -2.81 -1.70 -3.51
N PHE A 100 -3.76 -1.80 -2.57
CA PHE A 100 -4.93 -2.65 -2.75
C PHE A 100 -5.79 -2.20 -3.94
N HIS A 101 -6.09 -0.91 -4.00
CA HIS A 101 -6.90 -0.36 -5.09
C HIS A 101 -6.20 -0.51 -6.43
N PHE A 102 -4.89 -0.27 -6.48
CA PHE A 102 -4.08 -0.53 -7.67
C PHE A 102 -4.23 -1.98 -8.15
N GLY A 103 -4.05 -2.97 -7.25
CA GLY A 103 -4.22 -4.38 -7.59
C GLY A 103 -5.64 -4.77 -8.04
N LYS A 104 -6.67 -4.16 -7.43
CA LYS A 104 -8.06 -4.35 -7.87
C LYS A 104 -8.31 -3.73 -9.23
N THR A 105 -7.74 -2.57 -9.54
CA THR A 105 -7.83 -1.95 -10.85
C THR A 105 -7.14 -2.79 -11.93
N VAL A 106 -5.96 -3.37 -11.65
CA VAL A 106 -5.33 -4.36 -12.56
C VAL A 106 -6.26 -5.54 -12.84
N SER A 107 -6.91 -6.06 -11.80
CA SER A 107 -7.86 -7.17 -11.93
C SER A 107 -9.11 -6.77 -12.73
N ALA A 108 -9.61 -5.55 -12.55
CA ALA A 108 -10.75 -5.00 -13.28
C ALA A 108 -10.43 -4.83 -14.77
N ILE A 109 -9.23 -4.34 -15.12
CA ILE A 109 -8.78 -4.25 -16.51
C ILE A 109 -8.76 -5.65 -17.14
N ASN A 110 -8.15 -6.63 -16.47
CA ASN A 110 -8.12 -8.02 -16.94
C ASN A 110 -9.53 -8.59 -17.17
N ALA A 111 -10.47 -8.32 -16.26
CA ALA A 111 -11.86 -8.76 -16.40
C ALA A 111 -12.58 -8.06 -17.56
N GLY A 112 -12.48 -6.72 -17.65
CA GLY A 112 -13.11 -5.94 -18.70
C GLY A 112 -12.60 -6.30 -20.09
N MET A 113 -11.30 -6.58 -20.24
CA MET A 113 -10.73 -7.00 -21.52
C MET A 113 -11.27 -8.32 -22.04
N LYS A 114 -11.66 -9.26 -21.16
CA LYS A 114 -12.32 -10.52 -21.56
C LYS A 114 -13.69 -10.28 -22.21
N CYS A 115 -14.31 -9.14 -21.92
CA CYS A 115 -15.60 -8.75 -22.46
C CYS A 115 -15.50 -7.98 -23.78
N VAL A 116 -14.30 -7.73 -24.32
CA VAL A 116 -14.11 -7.03 -25.60
C VAL A 116 -13.53 -8.02 -26.63
N PRO A 117 -14.36 -8.68 -27.46
CA PRO A 117 -13.91 -9.67 -28.43
C PRO A 117 -12.89 -9.12 -29.42
N GLY A 118 -11.96 -9.98 -29.85
CA GLY A 118 -10.88 -9.61 -30.77
C GLY A 118 -9.67 -8.94 -30.10
N TYR A 119 -9.81 -8.45 -28.86
CA TYR A 119 -8.72 -7.83 -28.11
C TYR A 119 -8.06 -8.73 -27.07
N TRP A 120 -8.70 -9.83 -26.69
CA TRP A 120 -8.21 -10.73 -25.65
C TRP A 120 -7.43 -11.92 -26.22
N SER A 121 -6.32 -11.62 -26.90
CA SER A 121 -5.46 -12.65 -27.51
C SER A 121 -4.75 -13.51 -26.47
N ASP A 122 -4.28 -14.69 -26.88
CA ASP A 122 -3.50 -15.59 -26.02
C ASP A 122 -2.22 -14.93 -25.48
N ASP A 123 -1.61 -14.02 -26.25
CA ASP A 123 -0.43 -13.30 -25.80
C ASP A 123 -0.76 -12.26 -24.73
N ILE A 124 -1.87 -11.53 -24.87
CA ILE A 124 -2.34 -10.60 -23.84
C ILE A 124 -2.69 -11.38 -22.56
N GLN A 125 -3.33 -12.55 -22.68
CA GLN A 125 -3.61 -13.44 -21.55
C GLN A 125 -2.33 -13.85 -20.80
N LYS A 126 -1.28 -14.24 -21.52
CA LYS A 126 0.03 -14.58 -20.93
C LYS A 126 0.64 -13.37 -20.21
N ARG A 127 0.61 -12.18 -20.84
CA ARG A 127 1.13 -10.94 -20.23
C ARG A 127 0.39 -10.60 -18.93
N PHE A 128 -0.94 -10.73 -18.90
CA PHE A 128 -1.74 -10.51 -17.68
C PHE A 128 -1.50 -11.57 -16.60
N LYS A 129 -1.20 -12.81 -16.98
CA LYS A 129 -0.76 -13.83 -16.01
C LYS A 129 0.54 -13.39 -15.31
N THR A 130 1.52 -12.90 -16.06
CA THR A 130 2.78 -12.36 -15.52
C THR A 130 2.56 -11.13 -14.64
N ILE A 131 1.69 -10.21 -15.06
CA ILE A 131 1.33 -9.01 -14.27
C ILE A 131 0.74 -9.39 -12.91
N ASN A 132 -0.22 -10.32 -12.89
CA ASN A 132 -0.83 -10.78 -11.64
C ASN A 132 0.15 -11.54 -10.74
N GLN A 133 1.07 -12.29 -11.35
CA GLN A 133 2.16 -12.92 -10.62
C GLN A 133 3.05 -11.87 -9.94
N LYS A 134 3.47 -10.83 -10.66
CA LYS A 134 4.26 -9.72 -10.09
C LYS A 134 3.54 -8.97 -8.97
N MET A 135 2.24 -8.69 -9.14
CA MET A 135 1.42 -8.12 -8.05
C MET A 135 1.46 -8.98 -6.79
N THR A 136 1.37 -10.30 -6.95
CA THR A 136 1.38 -11.24 -5.82
C THR A 136 2.78 -11.38 -5.19
N GLU A 137 3.83 -11.34 -6.01
CA GLU A 137 5.23 -11.42 -5.56
C GLU A 137 5.66 -10.16 -4.82
N HIS A 138 5.33 -8.97 -5.34
CA HIS A 138 5.70 -7.70 -4.73
C HIS A 138 4.81 -7.33 -3.54
N PHE A 139 3.51 -7.62 -3.62
CA PHE A 139 2.52 -7.24 -2.60
C PHE A 139 1.75 -8.46 -2.09
N PRO A 140 2.42 -9.41 -1.42
CA PRO A 140 1.76 -10.61 -0.96
C PRO A 140 0.61 -10.27 0.01
N ARG A 141 -0.59 -10.76 -0.30
CA ARG A 141 -1.80 -10.60 0.54
C ARG A 141 -2.21 -9.14 0.81
N PHE A 142 -2.02 -8.25 -0.16
CA PHE A 142 -2.49 -6.86 -0.08
C PHE A 142 -3.98 -6.72 0.31
N GLU A 143 -4.82 -7.71 -0.04
CA GLU A 143 -6.24 -7.76 0.40
C GLU A 143 -6.40 -7.88 1.92
N GLY A 144 -5.58 -8.71 2.56
CA GLY A 144 -5.59 -8.88 4.01
C GLY A 144 -5.11 -7.62 4.72
N THR A 145 -4.08 -6.97 4.18
CA THR A 145 -3.55 -5.72 4.72
C THR A 145 -4.58 -4.59 4.61
N ARG A 146 -5.33 -4.50 3.50
CA ARG A 146 -6.46 -3.56 3.37
C ARG A 146 -7.53 -3.80 4.43
N HIS A 147 -7.94 -5.05 4.61
CA HIS A 147 -8.99 -5.35 5.60
C HIS A 147 -8.54 -4.95 7.01
N ALA A 148 -7.29 -5.23 7.36
CA ALA A 148 -6.71 -4.77 8.62
C ALA A 148 -6.69 -3.23 8.74
N ALA A 149 -6.30 -2.52 7.68
CA ALA A 149 -6.22 -1.06 7.68
C ALA A 149 -7.59 -0.37 7.79
N THR A 150 -8.67 -0.94 7.24
CA THR A 150 -10.00 -0.30 7.24
C THR A 150 -10.91 -0.72 8.39
N HIS A 151 -10.69 -1.89 9.01
CA HIS A 151 -11.63 -2.48 9.97
C HIS A 151 -11.09 -2.57 11.41
N LEU A 152 -10.22 -1.65 11.83
CA LEU A 152 -9.61 -1.66 13.18
C LEU A 152 -10.61 -1.83 14.33
N ALA A 153 -11.75 -1.16 14.24
CA ALA A 153 -12.78 -1.24 15.27
C ALA A 153 -13.32 -2.67 15.47
N GLU A 154 -13.38 -3.46 14.40
CA GLU A 154 -13.89 -4.84 14.43
C GLU A 154 -12.94 -5.78 15.18
N PHE A 155 -11.64 -5.46 15.20
CA PHE A 155 -10.62 -6.27 15.84
C PHE A 155 -10.62 -6.18 17.37
N PHE A 156 -11.34 -5.22 17.97
CA PHE A 156 -11.52 -5.12 19.42
C PHE A 156 -12.56 -6.11 19.98
N GLN A 157 -13.29 -6.82 19.11
CA GLN A 157 -14.16 -7.92 19.53
C GLN A 157 -13.30 -9.14 19.88
N ILE A 158 -13.52 -9.74 21.05
CA ILE A 158 -12.72 -10.86 21.59
C ILE A 158 -12.62 -12.01 20.59
N GLU A 159 -13.71 -12.33 19.90
CA GLU A 159 -13.78 -13.38 18.89
C GLU A 159 -12.89 -13.05 17.68
N GLN A 160 -12.91 -11.81 17.22
CA GLN A 160 -12.07 -11.35 16.09
C GLN A 160 -10.60 -11.28 16.49
N THR A 161 -10.29 -10.82 17.70
CA THR A 161 -8.93 -10.85 18.26
C THR A 161 -8.37 -12.27 18.19
N ARG A 162 -9.11 -13.27 18.67
CA ARG A 162 -8.66 -14.68 18.66
C ARG A 162 -8.49 -15.24 17.25
N LYS A 163 -9.39 -14.89 16.33
CA LYS A 163 -9.34 -15.36 14.92
C LYS A 163 -8.12 -14.79 14.18
N HIS A 164 -7.73 -13.57 14.50
CA HIS A 164 -6.71 -12.85 13.75
C HIS A 164 -5.34 -12.85 14.42
N ALA A 165 -5.26 -13.13 15.72
CA ALA A 165 -4.02 -13.28 16.44
C ALA A 165 -3.16 -14.44 15.92
N VAL A 166 -1.85 -14.24 16.01
CA VAL A 166 -0.83 -15.23 15.69
C VAL A 166 -0.54 -16.04 16.95
N ALA A 167 -0.59 -17.36 16.83
CA ALA A 167 -0.23 -18.28 17.89
C ALA A 167 1.18 -18.85 17.67
N GLY A 168 1.94 -18.98 18.74
CA GLY A 168 3.28 -19.56 18.72
C GLY A 168 4.40 -18.57 18.35
N PRO A 169 5.64 -19.06 18.31
CA PRO A 169 6.80 -18.21 18.09
C PRO A 169 6.77 -17.63 16.68
N TYR A 170 7.00 -16.32 16.58
CA TYR A 170 7.16 -15.63 15.31
C TYR A 170 8.50 -14.90 15.31
N ARG A 171 9.19 -14.97 14.17
CA ARG A 171 10.42 -14.24 13.93
C ARG A 171 10.27 -13.42 12.65
N GLY A 172 9.96 -12.14 12.82
CA GLY A 172 9.93 -11.16 11.75
C GLY A 172 11.27 -10.45 11.61
N ASN A 173 11.34 -9.51 10.67
CA ASN A 173 12.55 -8.75 10.39
C ASN A 173 13.04 -7.95 11.61
N ASP A 174 12.12 -7.42 12.44
CA ASP A 174 12.48 -6.48 13.51
C ASP A 174 12.01 -6.90 14.91
N PHE A 175 11.29 -8.01 15.04
CA PHE A 175 10.79 -8.46 16.34
C PHE A 175 10.64 -9.98 16.41
N LYS A 176 10.68 -10.48 17.65
CA LYS A 176 10.44 -11.88 17.99
C LYS A 176 9.27 -11.94 18.96
N ILE A 177 8.27 -12.75 18.62
CA ILE A 177 7.23 -13.14 19.56
C ILE A 177 7.72 -14.43 20.21
N GLY A 178 7.76 -14.45 21.54
CA GLY A 178 8.10 -15.65 22.31
C GLY A 178 7.03 -16.73 22.22
N ASN A 179 7.03 -17.67 23.16
CA ASN A 179 5.97 -18.68 23.28
C ASN A 179 4.70 -18.09 23.92
N GLU A 180 4.26 -16.93 23.44
CA GLU A 180 2.99 -16.34 23.85
C GLU A 180 1.83 -17.14 23.26
N SER A 181 0.72 -17.21 24.00
CA SER A 181 -0.46 -17.97 23.59
C SER A 181 -1.19 -17.34 22.40
N SER A 182 -1.06 -16.02 22.19
CA SER A 182 -1.74 -15.27 21.12
C SER A 182 -1.27 -13.80 21.09
N LEU A 183 -0.64 -13.36 19.99
CA LEU A 183 -0.33 -11.93 19.76
C LEU A 183 -1.16 -11.37 18.61
N MET A 184 -1.69 -10.17 18.81
CA MET A 184 -2.33 -9.38 17.77
C MET A 184 -1.55 -8.10 17.52
N LEU A 185 -1.21 -7.83 16.25
CA LEU A 185 -0.61 -6.57 15.84
C LEU A 185 -1.69 -5.75 15.15
N GLN A 186 -1.93 -4.54 15.64
CA GLN A 186 -2.87 -3.59 15.08
C GLN A 186 -2.12 -2.30 14.78
N ASP A 187 -2.18 -1.83 13.53
CA ASP A 187 -1.60 -0.55 13.14
C ASP A 187 -0.12 -0.36 13.58
N VAL A 188 0.66 -1.43 13.48
CA VAL A 188 2.07 -1.39 13.91
C VAL A 188 2.93 -0.94 12.75
N LEU A 189 3.62 0.17 12.93
CA LEU A 189 4.59 0.66 11.97
C LEU A 189 6.01 0.31 12.43
N MET A 190 6.75 -0.42 11.61
CA MET A 190 8.15 -0.78 11.84
C MET A 190 9.00 -0.15 10.75
N GLY A 191 9.65 0.98 11.08
CA GLY A 191 10.26 1.84 10.07
C GLY A 191 9.19 2.29 9.06
N ARG A 192 9.31 1.83 7.82
CA ARG A 192 8.34 2.12 6.73
C ARG A 192 7.37 0.98 6.44
N ALA A 193 7.41 -0.10 7.22
CA ALA A 193 6.57 -1.27 7.00
C ALA A 193 5.32 -1.23 7.87
N TYR A 194 4.16 -1.08 7.23
CA TYR A 194 2.86 -1.27 7.90
C TYR A 194 2.67 -2.76 8.19
N THR A 195 2.55 -3.11 9.45
CA THR A 195 2.50 -4.49 9.93
C THR A 195 1.26 -4.73 10.78
N THR A 196 0.58 -5.84 10.52
CA THR A 196 -0.68 -6.21 11.17
C THR A 196 -0.83 -7.73 11.22
N THR A 197 -1.76 -8.23 12.01
CA THR A 197 -2.14 -9.64 12.01
C THR A 197 -3.51 -9.83 11.38
N PHE A 198 -3.60 -10.68 10.36
CA PHE A 198 -4.86 -11.05 9.73
C PHE A 198 -4.87 -12.53 9.35
N GLY A 199 -6.00 -13.18 9.61
CA GLY A 199 -6.18 -14.63 9.42
C GLY A 199 -5.10 -15.49 10.11
N GLY A 200 -4.67 -15.12 11.32
CA GLY A 200 -3.65 -15.85 12.08
C GLY A 200 -2.23 -15.72 11.54
N LYS A 201 -1.97 -14.71 10.70
CA LYS A 201 -0.66 -14.48 10.06
C LYS A 201 -0.26 -13.02 10.21
N VAL A 202 1.03 -12.78 10.43
CA VAL A 202 1.59 -11.43 10.29
C VAL A 202 1.62 -11.07 8.80
N LEU A 203 1.01 -9.95 8.48
CA LEU A 203 1.07 -9.31 7.17
C LEU A 203 1.90 -8.04 7.32
N SER A 204 2.71 -7.75 6.30
CA SER A 204 3.54 -6.55 6.28
C SER A 204 3.58 -5.99 4.86
N CYS A 205 3.54 -4.67 4.75
CA CYS A 205 3.56 -3.95 3.49
C CYS A 205 4.47 -2.73 3.63
N GLU A 206 5.49 -2.64 2.79
CA GLU A 206 6.50 -1.58 2.83
C GLU A 206 6.01 -0.34 2.08
N ILE A 207 6.13 0.84 2.69
CA ILE A 207 5.76 2.14 2.10
C ILE A 207 7.03 2.92 1.79
N SER A 208 7.65 2.60 0.66
CA SER A 208 8.95 3.16 0.26
C SER A 208 9.04 3.38 -1.24
N GLU A 209 10.10 4.08 -1.65
CA GLU A 209 10.50 4.25 -3.06
C GLU A 209 10.62 2.91 -3.81
N LYS A 210 11.02 1.85 -3.13
CA LYS A 210 11.10 0.50 -3.71
C LYS A 210 9.70 -0.03 -4.07
N SER A 211 8.74 0.09 -3.16
CA SER A 211 7.35 -0.29 -3.43
C SER A 211 6.72 0.58 -4.53
N LEU A 212 7.06 1.87 -4.56
CA LEU A 212 6.64 2.77 -5.64
C LEU A 212 7.19 2.32 -6.99
N ALA A 213 8.48 1.98 -7.07
CA ALA A 213 9.11 1.46 -8.28
C ALA A 213 8.46 0.14 -8.74
N GLN A 214 8.04 -0.73 -7.82
CA GLN A 214 7.31 -1.96 -8.13
C GLN A 214 5.91 -1.67 -8.71
N LEU A 215 5.17 -0.69 -8.17
CA LEU A 215 3.89 -0.25 -8.75
C LEU A 215 4.09 0.32 -10.16
N GLN A 216 5.12 1.15 -10.34
CA GLN A 216 5.48 1.73 -11.64
C GLN A 216 5.84 0.66 -12.68
N GLU A 217 6.61 -0.35 -12.28
CA GLU A 217 6.95 -1.51 -13.12
C GLU A 217 5.67 -2.23 -13.58
N ILE A 218 4.78 -2.55 -12.64
CA ILE A 218 3.53 -3.25 -12.95
C ILE A 218 2.63 -2.40 -13.85
N ARG A 219 2.52 -1.09 -13.59
CA ARG A 219 1.77 -0.18 -14.48
C ARG A 219 2.36 -0.18 -15.88
N GLY A 220 3.69 -0.10 -15.99
CA GLY A 220 4.40 -0.19 -17.27
C GLY A 220 4.02 -1.45 -18.04
N LEU A 221 4.08 -2.61 -17.38
CA LEU A 221 3.67 -3.88 -17.97
C LEU A 221 2.21 -3.90 -18.41
N VAL A 222 1.31 -3.30 -17.61
CA VAL A 222 -0.11 -3.18 -17.95
C VAL A 222 -0.30 -2.32 -19.21
N TYR A 223 0.41 -1.20 -19.34
CA TYR A 223 0.31 -0.35 -20.53
C TYR A 223 0.91 -1.01 -21.78
N THR A 224 2.08 -1.65 -21.66
CA THR A 224 2.71 -2.34 -22.79
C THR A 224 2.03 -3.66 -23.13
N ALA A 225 1.12 -4.17 -22.28
CA ALA A 225 0.42 -5.43 -22.55
C ALA A 225 -0.35 -5.40 -23.87
N PHE A 226 -0.76 -4.21 -24.32
CA PHE A 226 -1.59 -3.98 -25.50
C PHE A 226 -0.79 -3.52 -26.73
N GLU A 227 0.52 -3.33 -26.60
CA GLU A 227 1.37 -2.99 -27.74
C GLU A 227 1.54 -4.23 -28.64
N PRO A 228 1.48 -4.05 -29.98
CA PRO A 228 1.77 -5.13 -30.92
C PRO A 228 3.14 -5.75 -30.66
N SER A 229 3.22 -7.08 -30.66
CA SER A 229 4.48 -7.82 -30.61
C SER A 229 5.30 -7.65 -31.89
#